data_AF-A0A7X2FYW4-F1
#
_entry.id   AF-A0A7X2FYW4-F1
#
_cell.length_a   1.000
_cell.length_b   1.000
_cell.length_c   1.000
_cell.angle_alpha   90.00
_cell.angle_beta   90.00
_cell.angle_gamma   90.00
#
_symmetry.space_group_name_H-M   'P 1'
#
loop_
_entity.id
_entity.type
_entity.pdbx_description
1 polymer ?
#
loop_
_entity_poly.entity_id
_entity_poly.type
_entity_poly.pdbx_seq_one_letter_code
_entity_poly.pdbx_strand_id
1 'polypeptide(L)'
;MIKKKILIAAMSLTALALAGCGNSQSNSQAKSSTSSSQSSVTAQQSSSSNKAQEQSSSTSTASESNLSPQQLGTLVALYQDPDWFKEYLKDGIMYYGTEDGSGKEIAGYNYVTANGDPTSYIYFKQNGDDVTIKQVIPEGDESVAEASIHTKHITVSRLLSDYYVNQSQKDEVNGYADQLKPESQYQSDMENKN
;
A
#
# COMPACT_ATOMS: atom_id res chain seq x y z
N MET A 1 29.41 -2.70 20.16
CA MET A 1 29.36 -1.34 19.56
C MET A 1 30.30 -1.26 18.35
N ILE A 2 29.76 -1.41 17.13
CA ILE A 2 30.51 -1.23 15.88
C ILE A 2 29.72 -0.25 15.01
N LYS A 3 30.33 0.90 14.76
CA LYS A 3 29.79 2.02 13.98
C LYS A 3 29.90 1.69 12.49
N LYS A 4 28.80 1.34 11.82
CA LYS A 4 28.77 1.19 10.36
C LYS A 4 28.65 2.58 9.72
N LYS A 5 29.69 2.97 8.97
CA LYS A 5 29.78 4.22 8.22
C LYS A 5 29.08 4.04 6.87
N ILE A 6 28.13 4.91 6.58
CA ILE A 6 27.39 4.99 5.32
C ILE A 6 28.34 5.47 4.22
N LEU A 7 28.48 4.70 3.14
CA LEU A 7 29.13 5.11 1.90
C LEU A 7 28.08 5.72 0.98
N ILE A 8 28.20 7.03 0.75
CA ILE A 8 27.42 7.78 -0.24
C ILE A 8 28.05 7.50 -1.60
N ALA A 9 27.36 6.71 -2.43
CA ALA A 9 27.69 6.56 -3.84
C ALA A 9 26.88 7.60 -4.64
N ALA A 10 27.55 8.68 -5.03
CA ALA A 10 27.08 9.61 -6.04
C ALA A 10 27.48 9.07 -7.43
N MET A 11 26.53 9.02 -8.37
CA MET A 11 26.67 8.96 -9.85
C MET A 11 25.32 8.44 -10.40
N SER A 12 24.64 9.02 -11.39
CA SER A 12 24.95 10.07 -12.36
C SER A 12 23.63 10.40 -13.07
N LEU A 13 23.35 11.70 -13.32
CA LEU A 13 22.25 12.14 -14.16
C LEU A 13 22.53 11.77 -15.62
N THR A 14 21.67 10.97 -16.23
CA THR A 14 21.61 10.85 -17.69
C THR A 14 20.31 11.48 -18.17
N ALA A 15 20.42 12.70 -18.69
CA ALA A 15 19.33 13.35 -19.41
C ALA A 15 19.18 12.70 -20.79
N LEU A 16 18.01 12.13 -21.08
CA LEU A 16 17.57 11.91 -22.46
C LEU A 16 16.46 12.90 -22.77
N ALA A 17 16.81 13.95 -23.51
CA ALA A 17 15.85 14.73 -24.26
C ALA A 17 15.53 13.98 -25.56
N LEU A 18 14.25 13.66 -25.79
CA LEU A 18 13.75 13.40 -27.14
C LEU A 18 12.76 14.51 -27.53
N ALA A 19 13.12 15.19 -28.62
CA ALA A 19 12.33 16.20 -29.30
C ALA A 19 11.10 15.58 -29.99
N GLY A 20 10.03 16.37 -30.06
CA GLY A 20 8.72 15.97 -30.60
C GLY A 20 8.54 16.15 -32.11
N CYS A 21 7.31 15.88 -32.55
CA CYS A 21 6.53 16.34 -33.72
C CYS A 21 5.33 15.36 -33.82
N GLY A 22 4.08 15.69 -34.16
CA GLY A 22 3.46 16.91 -34.65
C GLY A 22 1.96 16.67 -34.90
N ASN A 23 1.24 17.79 -34.81
CA ASN A 23 -0.12 18.15 -35.23
C ASN A 23 -0.82 17.34 -36.35
N SER A 24 -2.14 17.11 -36.23
CA SER A 24 -3.14 17.47 -37.25
C SER A 24 -4.60 17.35 -36.77
N GLN A 25 -5.23 18.51 -36.68
CA GLN A 25 -6.67 18.77 -36.65
C GLN A 25 -7.35 18.29 -37.95
N SER A 26 -8.58 17.75 -37.88
CA SER A 26 -9.67 18.14 -38.80
C SER A 26 -11.05 17.61 -38.38
N ASN A 27 -11.98 18.56 -38.48
CA ASN A 27 -13.41 18.56 -38.26
C ASN A 27 -14.15 18.03 -39.50
N SER A 28 -15.34 17.43 -39.30
CA SER A 28 -16.62 17.76 -39.97
C SER A 28 -17.51 16.53 -40.20
N GLN A 29 -18.76 16.62 -39.68
CA GLN A 29 -20.06 16.37 -40.34
C GLN A 29 -20.31 15.04 -41.07
N ALA A 30 -21.51 14.47 -41.17
CA ALA A 30 -22.85 14.64 -40.60
C ALA A 30 -23.75 13.58 -41.30
N LYS A 31 -25.00 13.45 -40.82
CA LYS A 31 -26.19 12.80 -41.42
C LYS A 31 -26.26 11.29 -41.22
N SER A 32 -27.41 10.65 -41.00
CA SER A 32 -28.84 10.97 -40.82
C SER A 32 -29.46 9.61 -40.39
N SER A 33 -30.62 9.40 -39.79
CA SER A 33 -31.95 9.96 -40.04
C SER A 33 -32.95 9.28 -39.08
N THR A 34 -33.97 10.04 -38.67
CA THR A 34 -35.40 9.67 -38.68
C THR A 34 -36.06 8.87 -37.54
N SER A 35 -37.20 9.44 -37.14
CA SER A 35 -38.45 8.91 -36.50
C SER A 35 -38.61 9.30 -35.03
N SER A 36 -39.30 10.41 -34.71
CA SER A 36 -40.76 10.63 -34.62
C SER A 36 -41.47 9.76 -33.57
N SER A 37 -41.83 10.36 -32.43
CA SER A 37 -43.22 10.61 -32.01
C SER A 37 -43.40 10.67 -30.48
N GLN A 38 -43.92 11.83 -30.03
CA GLN A 38 -44.95 12.07 -29.01
C GLN A 38 -44.94 11.37 -27.62
N SER A 39 -44.99 12.24 -26.59
CA SER A 39 -45.94 12.26 -25.44
C SER A 39 -45.92 11.05 -24.46
N SER A 40 -46.12 11.14 -23.15
CA SER A 40 -46.42 12.20 -22.17
C SER A 40 -46.50 11.52 -20.79
N VAL A 41 -46.02 12.21 -19.75
CA VAL A 41 -46.40 12.18 -18.31
C VAL A 41 -46.61 10.88 -17.48
N THR A 42 -46.05 10.98 -16.26
CA THR A 42 -46.53 10.52 -14.93
C THR A 42 -46.37 9.07 -14.45
N ALA A 43 -45.42 8.93 -13.51
CA ALA A 43 -45.51 8.35 -12.15
C ALA A 43 -46.41 7.13 -11.87
N GLN A 44 -45.84 6.10 -11.21
CA GLN A 44 -45.97 5.86 -9.76
C GLN A 44 -45.77 4.37 -9.37
N GLN A 45 -44.87 4.11 -8.40
CA GLN A 45 -44.78 2.99 -7.41
C GLN A 45 -44.79 1.53 -7.93
N SER A 46 -44.10 0.53 -7.35
CA SER A 46 -43.62 0.30 -5.98
C SER A 46 -42.66 -0.91 -5.92
N SER A 47 -41.81 -0.90 -4.88
CA SER A 47 -41.33 -2.03 -4.08
C SER A 47 -40.59 -3.20 -4.76
N SER A 48 -39.28 -3.27 -4.50
CA SER A 48 -38.66 -4.48 -3.92
C SER A 48 -37.31 -4.13 -3.29
N SER A 49 -37.11 -4.70 -2.11
CA SER A 49 -36.12 -4.46 -1.08
C SER A 49 -34.69 -4.91 -1.43
N ASN A 50 -33.72 -4.00 -1.33
CA ASN A 50 -32.31 -4.34 -1.13
C ASN A 50 -31.83 -3.74 0.20
N LYS A 51 -31.55 -4.58 1.20
CA LYS A 51 -30.76 -4.22 2.38
C LYS A 51 -29.28 -4.42 2.00
N ALA A 52 -28.60 -3.34 1.64
CA ALA A 52 -27.16 -3.23 1.77
C ALA A 52 -26.93 -2.25 2.93
N GLN A 53 -26.34 -2.72 4.02
CA GLN A 53 -25.98 -1.88 5.15
C GLN A 53 -24.51 -1.48 4.98
N GLU A 54 -24.32 -0.36 4.29
CA GLU A 54 -23.06 0.38 4.27
C GLU A 54 -22.85 0.98 5.67
N GLN A 55 -21.85 0.50 6.40
CA GLN A 55 -21.38 1.16 7.60
C GLN A 55 -20.25 2.12 7.22
N SER A 56 -20.64 3.31 6.74
CA SER A 56 -19.75 4.48 6.71
C SER A 56 -19.64 5.06 8.13
N SER A 57 -18.47 4.91 8.75
CA SER A 57 -18.07 5.73 9.90
C SER A 57 -16.99 6.69 9.46
N SER A 58 -17.39 7.91 9.10
CA SER A 58 -16.50 9.04 8.86
C SER A 58 -15.98 9.56 10.21
N THR A 59 -14.66 9.64 10.37
CA THR A 59 -14.04 10.56 11.33
C THR A 59 -12.98 11.34 10.58
N SER A 60 -13.27 12.60 10.28
CA SER A 60 -12.34 13.49 9.59
C SER A 60 -11.46 14.22 10.60
N THR A 61 -10.14 14.02 10.52
CA THR A 61 -9.16 14.94 11.10
C THR A 61 -7.96 15.07 10.15
N ALA A 62 -7.89 16.25 9.52
CA ALA A 62 -6.76 16.95 8.91
C ALA A 62 -5.53 16.13 8.39
N SER A 63 -5.33 16.23 7.07
CA SER A 63 -4.14 15.80 6.29
C SER A 63 -3.96 14.29 6.11
N GLU A 64 -5.06 13.54 5.99
CA GLU A 64 -5.00 12.17 5.48
C GLU A 64 -4.71 12.19 3.98
N SER A 65 -3.45 12.00 3.60
CA SER A 65 -3.20 11.22 2.39
C SER A 65 -3.96 9.92 2.58
N ASN A 66 -5.02 9.70 1.78
CA ASN A 66 -5.85 8.50 1.84
C ASN A 66 -5.04 7.34 1.25
N LEU A 67 -4.01 6.89 1.96
CA LEU A 67 -3.20 5.75 1.60
C LEU A 67 -3.98 4.48 1.92
N SER A 68 -3.99 3.52 1.00
CA SER A 68 -4.45 2.18 1.33
C SER A 68 -3.51 1.54 2.37
N PRO A 69 -3.98 0.54 3.12
CA PRO A 69 -3.12 -0.24 4.01
C PRO A 69 -1.89 -0.81 3.30
N GLN A 70 -2.03 -1.24 2.04
CA GLN A 70 -0.92 -1.74 1.23
C GLN A 70 0.09 -0.63 0.93
N GLN A 71 -0.36 0.56 0.51
CA GLN A 71 0.52 1.69 0.25
C GLN A 71 1.26 2.13 1.52
N LEU A 72 0.56 2.25 2.65
CA LEU A 72 1.20 2.56 3.91
C LEU A 72 2.17 1.47 4.34
N GLY A 73 1.80 0.19 4.19
CA GLY A 73 2.66 -0.95 4.48
C GLY A 73 3.93 -0.96 3.65
N THR A 74 3.84 -0.65 2.35
CA THR A 74 4.99 -0.46 1.46
C THR A 74 5.90 0.66 1.95
N LEU A 75 5.35 1.84 2.28
CA LEU A 75 6.15 2.95 2.80
C LEU A 75 6.85 2.59 4.11
N VAL A 76 6.15 1.92 5.03
CA VAL A 76 6.70 1.44 6.31
C VAL A 76 7.81 0.41 6.08
N ALA A 77 7.65 -0.51 5.13
CA ALA A 77 8.65 -1.51 4.79
C ALA A 77 9.92 -0.87 4.19
N LEU A 78 9.76 0.06 3.25
CA LEU A 78 10.86 0.83 2.67
C LEU A 78 11.62 1.67 3.72
N TYR A 79 10.93 2.13 4.75
CA TYR A 79 11.55 2.82 5.89
C TYR A 79 12.33 1.87 6.81
N GLN A 80 11.83 0.67 7.06
CA GLN A 80 12.43 -0.26 8.01
C GLN A 80 13.57 -1.10 7.43
N ASP A 81 13.36 -1.71 6.26
CA ASP A 81 14.37 -2.49 5.56
C ASP A 81 14.05 -2.56 4.06
N PRO A 82 14.50 -1.56 3.27
CA PRO A 82 14.16 -1.48 1.86
C PRO A 82 14.77 -2.61 1.02
N ASP A 83 15.94 -3.11 1.40
CA ASP A 83 16.63 -4.17 0.65
C ASP A 83 15.91 -5.49 0.86
N TRP A 84 15.61 -5.85 2.12
CA TRP A 84 14.76 -7.00 2.45
C TRP A 84 13.42 -6.92 1.73
N PHE A 85 12.70 -5.78 1.85
CA PHE A 85 11.38 -5.64 1.25
C PHE A 85 11.41 -5.87 -0.27
N LYS A 86 12.37 -5.24 -0.98
CA LYS A 86 12.47 -5.35 -2.44
C LYS A 86 12.91 -6.74 -2.90
N GLU A 87 13.77 -7.41 -2.15
CA GLU A 87 14.21 -8.78 -2.45
C GLU A 87 13.04 -9.77 -2.36
N TYR A 88 12.32 -9.80 -1.24
CA TYR A 88 11.19 -10.71 -1.04
C TYR A 88 9.99 -10.39 -1.94
N LEU A 89 9.79 -9.11 -2.29
CA LEU A 89 8.76 -8.69 -3.24
C LEU A 89 9.06 -9.23 -4.64
N LYS A 90 10.33 -9.13 -5.08
CA LYS A 90 10.80 -9.68 -6.36
C LYS A 90 10.62 -11.20 -6.42
N ASP A 91 10.82 -11.90 -5.31
CA ASP A 91 10.61 -13.34 -5.20
C ASP A 91 9.11 -13.73 -5.12
N GLY A 92 8.22 -12.74 -5.08
CA GLY A 92 6.77 -12.93 -5.10
C GLY A 92 6.21 -13.55 -3.82
N ILE A 93 6.91 -13.37 -2.71
CA ILE A 93 6.58 -13.95 -1.39
C ILE A 93 6.35 -12.87 -0.32
N MET A 94 6.03 -11.65 -0.74
CA MET A 94 5.56 -10.59 0.17
C MET A 94 4.04 -10.56 0.25
N TYR A 95 3.56 -10.54 1.48
CA TYR A 95 2.15 -10.57 1.81
C TYR A 95 1.76 -9.38 2.67
N TYR A 96 0.47 -9.04 2.67
CA TYR A 96 -0.13 -8.07 3.56
C TYR A 96 -1.35 -8.66 4.27
N GLY A 97 -1.63 -8.20 5.47
CA GLY A 97 -2.81 -8.62 6.22
C GLY A 97 -3.12 -7.68 7.39
N THR A 98 -4.11 -8.08 8.18
CA THR A 98 -4.52 -7.39 9.41
C THR A 98 -4.60 -8.40 10.53
N GLU A 99 -4.04 -8.08 11.68
CA GLU A 99 -4.11 -8.91 12.88
C GLU A 99 -5.51 -8.81 13.50
N ASP A 100 -6.24 -9.91 13.46
CA ASP A 100 -7.61 -10.04 13.99
C ASP A 100 -7.64 -10.30 15.51
N GLY A 101 -6.51 -10.74 16.08
CA GLY A 101 -6.41 -11.30 17.41
C GLY A 101 -6.78 -10.33 18.54
N SER A 102 -7.91 -10.59 19.19
CA SER A 102 -8.26 -9.99 20.48
C SER A 102 -7.32 -10.50 21.58
N GLY A 103 -6.63 -9.59 22.28
CA GLY A 103 -5.75 -9.91 23.41
C GLY A 103 -4.25 -9.91 23.11
N LYS A 104 -3.83 -9.62 21.87
CA LYS A 104 -2.42 -9.36 21.53
C LYS A 104 -2.13 -7.86 21.55
N GLU A 105 -0.90 -7.49 21.87
CA GLU A 105 -0.44 -6.08 21.83
C GLU A 105 -0.45 -5.47 20.41
N ILE A 106 -0.60 -6.33 19.39
CA ILE A 106 -0.66 -6.02 17.96
C ILE A 106 -2.08 -6.16 17.38
N ALA A 107 -3.10 -6.35 18.23
CA ALA A 107 -4.49 -6.46 17.79
C ALA A 107 -4.92 -5.25 16.94
N GLY A 108 -5.46 -5.52 15.75
CA GLY A 108 -5.90 -4.48 14.81
C GLY A 108 -4.78 -3.69 14.15
N TYR A 109 -3.54 -4.19 14.18
CA TYR A 109 -2.46 -3.68 13.34
C TYR A 109 -2.56 -4.32 11.96
N ASN A 110 -2.27 -3.53 10.92
CA ASN A 110 -1.96 -4.09 9.62
C ASN A 110 -0.52 -4.60 9.64
N TYR A 111 -0.16 -5.48 8.72
CA TYR A 111 1.21 -5.93 8.59
C TYR A 111 1.58 -6.23 7.14
N VAL A 112 2.88 -6.14 6.87
CA VAL A 112 3.51 -6.77 5.72
C VAL A 112 4.47 -7.84 6.21
N THR A 113 4.56 -8.95 5.49
CA THR A 113 5.37 -10.11 5.91
C THR A 113 5.88 -10.90 4.72
N ALA A 114 7.10 -11.42 4.83
CA ALA A 114 7.59 -12.47 3.95
C ALA A 114 7.10 -13.87 4.39
N ASN A 115 6.34 -13.93 5.49
CA ASN A 115 6.08 -15.13 6.28
C ASN A 115 7.38 -15.82 6.76
N GLY A 116 7.26 -16.88 7.56
CA GLY A 116 8.40 -17.55 8.18
C GLY A 116 8.38 -17.41 9.70
N ASP A 117 9.36 -16.72 10.27
CA ASP A 117 9.46 -16.52 11.72
C ASP A 117 8.92 -15.12 12.15
N PRO A 118 8.73 -14.88 13.46
CA PRO A 118 8.19 -13.62 13.96
C PRO A 118 8.95 -12.35 13.53
N THR A 119 10.23 -12.44 13.15
CA THR A 119 11.02 -11.30 12.67
C THR A 119 10.67 -10.88 11.25
N SER A 120 10.01 -11.74 10.47
CA SER A 120 9.52 -11.44 9.11
C SER A 120 8.33 -10.48 9.09
N TYR A 121 7.71 -10.18 10.24
CA TYR A 121 6.49 -9.38 10.31
C TYR A 121 6.79 -7.93 10.68
N ILE A 122 6.32 -7.01 9.83
CA ILE A 122 6.31 -5.58 10.09
C ILE A 122 4.88 -5.14 10.37
N TYR A 123 4.52 -5.03 11.65
CA TYR A 123 3.20 -4.56 12.07
C TYR A 123 3.18 -3.03 12.08
N PHE A 124 2.08 -2.44 11.64
CA PHE A 124 1.88 -0.99 11.65
C PHE A 124 0.43 -0.60 11.90
N LYS A 125 0.24 0.54 12.55
CA LYS A 125 -1.07 1.14 12.80
C LYS A 125 -0.97 2.65 12.70
N GLN A 126 -1.84 3.24 11.88
CA GLN A 126 -1.94 4.68 11.71
C GLN A 126 -3.00 5.26 12.64
N ASN A 127 -2.65 6.35 13.33
CA ASN A 127 -3.57 7.18 14.12
C ASN A 127 -3.34 8.65 13.72
N GLY A 128 -4.11 9.14 12.74
CA GLY A 128 -3.87 10.45 12.13
C GLY A 128 -2.55 10.47 11.38
N ASP A 129 -1.66 11.42 11.70
CA ASP A 129 -0.32 11.51 11.11
C ASP A 129 0.70 10.59 11.79
N ASP A 130 0.43 10.06 13.00
CA ASP A 130 1.35 9.12 13.67
C ASP A 130 1.14 7.69 13.16
N VAL A 131 2.25 7.00 12.91
CA VAL A 131 2.30 5.58 12.54
C VAL A 131 3.15 4.85 13.57
N THR A 132 2.50 3.99 14.34
CA THR A 132 3.18 3.07 15.25
C THR A 132 3.62 1.84 14.47
N ILE A 133 4.90 1.49 14.53
CA ILE A 133 5.50 0.32 13.89
C ILE A 133 5.98 -0.64 14.99
N LYS A 134 5.68 -1.93 14.84
CA LYS A 134 6.08 -2.99 15.76
C LYS A 134 6.75 -4.15 15.03
N GLN A 135 7.87 -4.63 15.55
CA GLN A 135 8.62 -5.78 15.00
C GLN A 135 9.29 -6.57 16.12
N VAL A 136 9.42 -7.88 15.95
CA VAL A 136 10.30 -8.70 16.80
C VAL A 136 11.72 -8.53 16.29
N ILE A 137 12.62 -8.04 17.15
CA ILE A 137 14.03 -7.82 16.80
C ILE A 137 14.88 -8.42 17.92
N PRO A 138 15.55 -9.57 17.70
CA PRO A 138 16.46 -10.13 18.68
C PRO A 138 17.65 -9.20 18.93
N GLU A 139 18.00 -8.98 20.20
CA GLU A 139 19.18 -8.20 20.57
C GLU A 139 20.30 -9.08 21.16
N GLY A 140 21.55 -8.81 20.77
CA GLY A 140 22.70 -9.56 21.28
C GLY A 140 22.65 -11.04 20.90
N ASP A 141 22.59 -11.90 21.92
CA ASP A 141 22.57 -13.36 21.77
C ASP A 141 21.15 -13.95 21.97
N GLU A 142 20.11 -13.11 22.03
CA GLU A 142 18.73 -13.55 22.19
C GLU A 142 18.25 -14.38 21.00
N SER A 143 17.47 -15.43 21.28
CA SER A 143 16.74 -16.16 20.26
C SER A 143 15.48 -15.40 19.82
N VAL A 144 14.96 -15.70 18.63
CA VAL A 144 13.67 -15.13 18.16
C VAL A 144 12.51 -15.41 19.12
N ALA A 145 12.56 -16.54 19.84
CA ALA A 145 11.53 -16.90 20.81
C ALA A 145 11.59 -16.07 22.10
N GLU A 146 12.74 -15.49 22.42
CA GLU A 146 12.97 -14.65 23.60
C GLU A 146 12.93 -13.16 23.28
N ALA A 147 13.10 -12.81 22.00
CA ALA A 147 13.11 -11.45 21.51
C ALA A 147 11.79 -10.72 21.82
N SER A 148 11.91 -9.51 22.33
CA SER A 148 10.77 -8.63 22.60
C SER A 148 10.29 -7.91 21.34
N ILE A 149 9.05 -7.43 21.37
CA ILE A 149 8.52 -6.56 20.32
C ILE A 149 9.07 -5.14 20.51
N HIS A 150 9.80 -4.65 19.52
CA HIS A 150 10.25 -3.28 19.45
C HIS A 150 9.16 -2.39 18.86
N THR A 151 8.90 -1.27 19.52
CA THR A 151 7.96 -0.25 19.06
C THR A 151 8.71 1.00 18.60
N LYS A 152 8.38 1.49 17.41
CA LYS A 152 8.88 2.76 16.85
C LYS A 152 7.70 3.60 16.37
N HIS A 153 7.91 4.90 16.31
CA HIS A 153 6.94 5.84 15.74
C HIS A 153 7.58 6.58 14.58
N ILE A 154 6.78 6.84 13.54
CA ILE A 154 7.10 7.69 12.41
C ILE A 154 5.84 8.44 12.00
N THR A 155 5.97 9.56 11.30
CA THR A 155 4.81 10.27 10.77
C THR A 155 4.52 9.89 9.32
N VAL A 156 3.26 9.85 8.92
CA VAL A 156 2.83 9.72 7.51
C VAL A 156 3.50 10.81 6.67
N SER A 157 3.49 12.05 7.14
CA SER A 157 4.15 13.18 6.47
C SER A 157 5.63 12.92 6.16
N ARG A 158 6.35 12.28 7.08
CA ARG A 158 7.76 11.90 6.87
C ARG A 158 7.90 10.77 5.84
N LEU A 159 7.07 9.74 5.93
CA LEU A 159 7.06 8.65 4.95
C LEU A 159 6.79 9.16 3.53
N LEU A 160 5.83 10.08 3.38
CA LEU A 160 5.52 10.70 2.10
C LEU A 160 6.66 11.59 1.58
N SER A 161 7.28 12.36 2.48
CA SER A 161 8.41 13.23 2.12
C SER A 161 9.64 12.44 1.67
N ASP A 162 9.86 11.24 2.21
CA ASP A 162 11.03 10.43 1.89
C ASP A 162 10.78 9.57 0.63
N TYR A 163 9.56 9.06 0.45
CA TYR A 163 9.28 8.00 -0.54
C TYR A 163 8.11 8.26 -1.51
N TYR A 164 7.39 9.39 -1.41
CA TYR A 164 6.14 9.58 -2.17
C TYR A 164 5.95 11.02 -2.71
N VAL A 165 7.03 11.73 -3.02
CA VAL A 165 6.99 13.17 -3.38
C VAL A 165 6.63 13.37 -4.85
N ASN A 166 7.42 12.79 -5.75
CA ASN A 166 7.27 12.98 -7.19
C ASN A 166 6.57 11.80 -7.87
N GLN A 167 6.11 11.97 -9.11
CA GLN A 167 5.32 10.93 -9.79
C GLN A 167 6.07 9.59 -9.91
N SER A 168 7.38 9.61 -10.21
CA SER A 168 8.17 8.38 -10.30
C SER A 168 8.19 7.60 -8.99
N GLN A 169 8.32 8.29 -7.86
CA GLN A 169 8.27 7.66 -6.54
C GLN A 169 6.88 7.11 -6.22
N LYS A 170 5.83 7.85 -6.61
CA LYS A 170 4.44 7.38 -6.44
C LYS A 170 4.19 6.12 -7.25
N ASP A 171 4.63 6.09 -8.50
CA ASP A 171 4.50 4.94 -9.39
C ASP A 171 5.28 3.74 -8.85
N GLU A 172 6.49 3.95 -8.31
CA GLU A 172 7.29 2.89 -7.66
C GLU A 172 6.56 2.32 -6.44
N VAL A 173 6.12 3.16 -5.50
CA VAL A 173 5.41 2.73 -4.29
C VAL A 173 4.09 2.05 -4.62
N ASN A 174 3.31 2.60 -5.55
CA ASN A 174 2.05 1.99 -5.98
C ASN A 174 2.31 0.64 -6.65
N GLY A 175 3.32 0.55 -7.52
CA GLY A 175 3.71 -0.69 -8.16
C GLY A 175 4.17 -1.76 -7.16
N TYR A 176 4.80 -1.37 -6.06
CA TYR A 176 5.14 -2.29 -4.97
C TYR A 176 3.91 -2.70 -4.16
N ALA A 177 3.03 -1.77 -3.82
CA ALA A 177 1.80 -2.05 -3.09
C ALA A 177 0.89 -3.02 -3.85
N ASP A 178 0.79 -2.87 -5.16
CA ASP A 178 -0.01 -3.74 -6.04
C ASP A 178 0.56 -5.17 -6.16
N GLN A 179 1.86 -5.36 -5.87
CA GLN A 179 2.51 -6.67 -5.84
C GLN A 179 2.33 -7.41 -4.51
N LEU A 180 1.87 -6.73 -3.45
CA LEU A 180 1.60 -7.38 -2.17
C LEU A 180 0.38 -8.29 -2.29
N LYS A 181 0.58 -9.58 -1.97
CA LYS A 181 -0.50 -10.56 -1.95
C LYS A 181 -1.22 -10.52 -0.60
N PRO A 182 -2.54 -10.75 -0.54
CA PRO A 182 -3.18 -10.94 0.76
C PRO A 182 -2.60 -12.20 1.44
N GLU A 183 -2.34 -12.13 2.74
CA GLU A 183 -1.71 -13.21 3.52
C GLU A 183 -2.51 -14.52 3.45
N SER A 184 -3.82 -14.45 3.25
CA SER A 184 -4.69 -15.60 3.02
C SER A 184 -4.31 -16.46 1.80
N GLN A 185 -3.49 -15.95 0.87
CA GLN A 185 -2.95 -16.71 -0.26
C GLN A 185 -1.67 -17.49 0.06
N TYR A 186 -1.03 -17.24 1.21
CA TYR A 186 0.27 -17.82 1.56
C TYR A 186 0.27 -19.36 1.51
N GLN A 187 -0.72 -19.98 2.14
CA GLN A 187 -0.83 -21.45 2.20
C GLN A 187 -0.96 -22.06 0.79
N SER A 188 -1.79 -21.45 -0.06
CA SER A 188 -1.96 -21.89 -1.45
C SER A 188 -0.70 -21.70 -2.29
N ASP A 189 0.04 -20.62 -2.08
CA ASP A 189 1.32 -20.37 -2.75
C ASP A 189 2.39 -21.40 -2.35
N MET A 190 2.41 -21.82 -1.09
CA MET A 190 3.36 -22.81 -0.58
C MET A 190 3.04 -24.24 -1.02
N GLU A 191 1.76 -24.60 -1.11
CA GLU A 191 1.34 -25.91 -1.64
C GLU A 191 1.72 -26.09 -3.11
N ASN A 192 1.61 -25.03 -3.92
CA ASN A 192 1.89 -25.09 -5.37
C ASN A 192 3.38 -25.02 -5.73
N LYS A 193 4.28 -24.81 -4.76
CA LYS A 193 5.74 -24.81 -4.96
C LYS A 193 6.40 -26.18 -4.76
N ASN A 194 5.67 -27.17 -4.23
CA ASN A 194 6.14 -28.54 -3.98
C ASN A 194 5.73 -29.51 -5.10
#